data_AF-A0A9Q0YMF7-F1
#
_entry.id   AF-A0A9Q0YMF7-F1
#
_cell.length_a   1.000
_cell.length_b   1.000
_cell.length_c   1.000
_cell.angle_alpha   90.00
_cell.angle_beta   90.00
_cell.angle_gamma   90.00
#
_symmetry.space_group_name_H-M   'P 1'
#
loop_
_entity.id
_entity.type
_entity.pdbx_description
1 polymer ?
#
loop_
_entity_poly.entity_id
_entity_poly.type
_entity_poly.pdbx_seq_one_letter_code
_entity_poly.pdbx_strand_id
1 'polypeptide(L)'
;MGWSFLQKTMFQTIVVVLVLLSSVVMISARCQQQSLNHIVDFNGCRRTIPSFQCFGTCSGSTAQPSSTDLMTINRNCECCTPTGFRDVPIRCGGRVKYIPQITGCRCRPCSMLTGVPRRLEVARRRRASNRRSRKARGRN
;
A
#
# COMPACT_ATOMS: atom_id res chain seq x y z
N MET A 1 22.72 -46.91 -18.26
CA MET A 1 23.21 -45.54 -17.96
C MET A 1 22.27 -44.41 -18.43
N GLY A 2 21.05 -44.67 -18.94
CA GLY A 2 20.17 -43.61 -19.47
C GLY A 2 19.21 -42.95 -18.48
N TRP A 3 18.74 -43.67 -17.44
CA TRP A 3 17.71 -43.16 -16.52
C TRP A 3 18.18 -42.04 -15.59
N SER A 4 19.41 -42.13 -15.08
CA SER A 4 19.98 -41.11 -14.20
C SER A 4 20.26 -39.80 -14.92
N PHE A 5 20.39 -39.83 -16.26
CA PHE A 5 20.63 -38.64 -17.08
C PHE A 5 19.32 -37.89 -17.38
N LEU A 6 18.26 -38.64 -17.70
CA LEU A 6 16.90 -38.11 -17.89
C LEU A 6 16.34 -37.44 -16.62
N GLN A 7 16.63 -38.01 -15.45
CA GLN A 7 16.18 -37.43 -14.18
C GLN A 7 16.87 -36.09 -13.87
N LYS A 8 18.15 -35.95 -14.24
CA LYS A 8 18.92 -34.71 -14.02
C LYS A 8 18.49 -33.60 -14.96
N THR A 9 18.23 -33.90 -16.24
CA THR A 9 17.75 -32.90 -17.20
C THR A 9 16.35 -32.41 -16.85
N MET A 10 15.46 -33.31 -16.40
CA MET A 10 14.12 -32.94 -15.91
C MET A 10 14.17 -32.05 -14.68
N PHE A 11 15.07 -32.32 -13.73
CA PHE A 11 15.20 -31.48 -12.53
C PHE A 11 15.73 -30.08 -12.87
N GLN A 12 16.73 -30.00 -13.76
CA GLN A 12 17.27 -28.70 -14.21
C GLN A 12 16.22 -27.86 -14.92
N THR A 13 15.43 -28.42 -15.84
CA THR A 13 14.40 -27.67 -16.54
C THR A 13 13.33 -27.16 -15.58
N ILE A 14 12.90 -27.96 -14.61
CA ILE A 14 11.93 -27.55 -13.58
C ILE A 14 12.47 -26.36 -12.76
N VAL A 15 13.73 -26.41 -12.32
CA VAL A 15 14.36 -25.33 -11.55
C VAL A 15 14.44 -24.04 -12.36
N VAL A 16 14.86 -24.12 -13.63
CA VAL A 16 14.93 -22.95 -14.52
C VAL A 16 13.55 -22.33 -14.73
N VAL A 17 12.52 -23.15 -14.95
CA VAL A 17 11.14 -22.68 -15.11
C VAL A 17 10.63 -22.00 -13.83
N LEU A 18 10.92 -22.56 -12.65
CA LEU A 18 10.55 -21.96 -11.36
C LEU A 18 11.20 -20.59 -11.12
N VAL A 19 12.49 -20.43 -11.46
CA VAL A 19 13.21 -19.15 -11.35
C VAL A 19 12.64 -18.11 -12.33
N LEU A 20 12.31 -18.51 -13.56
CA LEU A 20 11.67 -17.61 -14.53
C LEU A 20 10.25 -17.20 -14.09
N LEU A 21 9.46 -18.12 -13.52
CA LEU A 21 8.12 -17.79 -13.01
C LEU A 21 8.16 -16.81 -11.84
N SER A 22 9.07 -17.01 -10.88
CA SER A 22 9.18 -16.13 -9.69
C SER A 22 9.58 -14.70 -10.04
N SER A 23 10.46 -14.50 -11.03
CA SER A 23 10.87 -13.17 -11.49
C SER A 23 9.73 -12.42 -12.18
N VAL A 24 8.87 -13.10 -12.95
CA VAL A 24 7.66 -12.51 -13.55
C VAL A 24 6.68 -12.03 -12.47
N VAL A 25 6.49 -12.80 -11.39
CA VAL A 25 5.61 -12.42 -10.28
C VAL A 25 6.09 -11.12 -9.61
N MET A 26 7.39 -10.94 -9.38
CA MET A 26 7.92 -9.72 -8.75
C MET A 26 7.76 -8.45 -9.60
N ILE A 27 7.73 -8.57 -10.93
CA ILE A 27 7.57 -7.42 -11.85
C ILE A 27 6.11 -6.94 -11.93
N SER A 28 5.16 -7.77 -11.51
CA SER A 28 3.72 -7.55 -11.72
C SER A 28 3.00 -6.76 -10.62
N ALA A 29 3.66 -6.41 -9.51
CA ALA A 29 3.04 -5.65 -8.43
C ALA A 29 2.89 -4.15 -8.76
N ARG A 30 2.36 -3.78 -9.92
CA ARG A 30 2.17 -2.36 -10.31
C ARG A 30 1.09 -1.70 -9.46
N CYS A 31 1.20 -0.38 -9.26
CA CYS A 31 0.14 0.42 -8.63
C CYS A 31 -1.17 0.30 -9.40
N GLN A 32 -2.18 -0.30 -8.76
CA GLN A 32 -3.47 -0.61 -9.35
C GLN A 32 -4.61 -0.36 -8.37
N GLN A 33 -5.82 -0.26 -8.92
CA GLN A 33 -7.04 -0.13 -8.16
C GLN A 33 -7.57 -1.51 -7.80
N GLN A 34 -7.82 -1.74 -6.51
CA GLN A 34 -8.35 -2.98 -5.97
C GLN A 34 -9.77 -2.74 -5.46
N SER A 35 -10.73 -3.59 -5.84
CA SER A 35 -12.09 -3.55 -5.33
C SER A 35 -12.18 -4.15 -3.92
N LEU A 36 -13.00 -3.55 -3.07
CA LEU A 36 -13.28 -4.04 -1.73
C LEU A 36 -14.66 -3.61 -1.26
N ASN A 37 -15.19 -4.32 -0.27
CA ASN A 37 -16.49 -4.06 0.31
C ASN A 37 -16.35 -3.30 1.62
N HIS A 38 -16.81 -2.05 1.65
CA HIS A 38 -16.88 -1.25 2.88
C HIS A 38 -18.25 -1.37 3.51
N ILE A 39 -18.27 -1.59 4.83
CA ILE A 39 -19.48 -1.49 5.63
C ILE A 39 -19.60 -0.06 6.12
N VAL A 40 -20.71 0.59 5.77
CA VAL A 40 -21.03 1.94 6.18
C VAL A 40 -22.24 1.90 7.10
N ASP A 41 -22.04 2.42 8.30
CA ASP A 41 -23.10 2.66 9.27
C ASP A 41 -23.49 4.14 9.25
N PHE A 42 -24.76 4.41 8.96
CA PHE A 42 -25.31 5.77 8.97
C PHE A 42 -26.80 5.76 9.27
N ASN A 43 -27.25 6.60 10.21
CA ASN A 43 -28.66 6.72 10.64
C ASN A 43 -29.33 5.37 10.97
N GLY A 44 -28.66 4.54 11.78
CA GLY A 44 -29.20 3.24 12.19
C GLY A 44 -29.23 2.18 11.07
N CYS A 45 -28.65 2.50 9.91
CA CYS A 45 -28.64 1.63 8.76
C CYS A 45 -27.22 1.18 8.44
N ARG A 46 -27.05 -0.14 8.32
CA ARG A 46 -25.80 -0.80 7.97
C ARG A 46 -25.86 -1.30 6.54
N ARG A 47 -25.01 -0.76 5.67
CA ARG A 47 -24.97 -1.11 4.23
C ARG A 47 -23.55 -1.48 3.82
N THR A 48 -23.43 -2.55 3.05
CA THR A 48 -22.18 -2.91 2.37
C THR A 48 -22.15 -2.25 1.00
N ILE A 49 -21.05 -1.59 0.68
CA ILE A 49 -20.91 -0.79 -0.54
C ILE A 49 -19.62 -1.19 -1.24
N PRO A 50 -19.67 -1.45 -2.56
CA PRO A 50 -18.46 -1.67 -3.35
C PRO A 50 -17.67 -0.38 -3.40
N SER A 51 -16.40 -0.48 -3.04
CA SER A 51 -15.46 0.63 -2.96
C SER A 51 -14.11 0.19 -3.54
N PHE A 52 -13.17 1.11 -3.63
CA PHE A 52 -11.88 0.86 -4.23
C PHE A 52 -10.77 1.41 -3.35
N GLN A 53 -9.62 0.73 -3.34
CA GLN A 53 -8.38 1.19 -2.72
C GLN A 53 -7.24 1.09 -3.72
N CYS A 54 -6.19 1.88 -3.50
CA CYS A 54 -4.98 1.78 -4.29
C CYS A 54 -4.00 0.83 -3.61
N PHE A 55 -3.45 -0.12 -4.37
CA PHE A 55 -2.50 -1.11 -3.88
C PHE A 55 -1.44 -1.40 -4.96
N GLY A 56 -0.21 -1.69 -4.53
CA GLY A 56 0.90 -2.06 -5.40
C GLY A 56 2.18 -1.27 -5.10
N THR A 57 3.20 -1.49 -5.91
CA THR A 57 4.51 -0.84 -5.86
C THR A 57 4.69 0.12 -7.03
N CYS A 58 5.63 1.06 -6.86
CA CYS A 58 5.95 2.10 -7.82
C CYS A 58 7.42 1.98 -8.25
N SER A 59 7.67 1.99 -9.55
CA SER A 59 9.01 1.78 -10.12
C SER A 59 9.92 3.02 -10.03
N GLY A 60 9.38 4.22 -9.82
CA GLY A 60 10.19 5.43 -9.70
C GLY A 60 10.89 5.60 -8.35
N SER A 61 10.62 4.72 -7.38
CA SER A 61 11.29 4.72 -6.08
C SER A 61 12.74 4.25 -6.22
N THR A 62 13.69 5.17 -6.09
CA THR A 62 15.13 4.91 -6.27
C THR A 62 15.94 5.56 -5.16
N ALA A 63 17.05 4.91 -4.79
CA ALA A 63 18.08 5.47 -3.93
C ALA A 63 19.40 5.38 -4.68
N GLN A 64 19.96 6.52 -5.06
CA GLN A 64 21.23 6.60 -5.78
C GLN A 64 22.19 7.51 -5.01
N PRO A 65 23.48 7.13 -4.88
CA PRO A 65 24.47 8.02 -4.30
C PRO A 65 24.55 9.31 -5.14
N SER A 66 24.70 10.46 -4.47
CA SER A 66 24.85 11.73 -5.16
C SER A 66 26.18 11.74 -5.91
N SER A 67 26.19 12.22 -7.16
CA SER A 67 27.42 12.37 -7.96
C SER A 67 28.29 13.55 -7.52
N THR A 68 27.75 14.44 -6.68
CA THR A 68 28.39 15.72 -6.30
C THR A 68 28.71 15.82 -4.82
N ASP A 69 28.06 15.01 -3.98
CA ASP A 69 28.27 15.02 -2.53
C ASP A 69 28.39 13.58 -2.02
N LEU A 70 29.62 13.23 -1.63
CA LEU A 70 30.00 11.90 -1.14
C LEU A 70 29.26 11.48 0.14
N MET A 71 28.69 12.44 0.87
CA MET A 71 27.95 12.19 2.11
C MET A 71 26.44 12.10 1.90
N THR A 72 25.94 12.38 0.68
CA THR A 72 24.51 12.50 0.40
C THR A 72 24.01 11.41 -0.55
N ILE A 73 22.86 10.83 -0.24
CA ILE A 73 22.15 9.87 -1.09
C ILE A 73 20.89 10.54 -1.61
N ASN A 74 20.74 10.61 -2.93
CA ASN A 74 19.52 11.06 -3.57
C ASN A 74 18.46 9.96 -3.44
N ARG A 75 17.32 10.30 -2.83
CA ARG A 75 16.20 9.39 -2.58
C ARG A 75 14.97 9.93 -3.26
N ASN A 76 14.49 9.24 -4.30
CA ASN A 76 13.15 9.46 -4.83
C ASN A 76 12.23 8.37 -4.28
N CYS A 77 11.06 8.74 -3.77
CA CYS A 77 10.09 7.80 -3.24
C CYS A 77 8.73 8.09 -3.85
N GLU A 78 8.15 7.08 -4.49
CA GLU A 78 6.82 7.12 -5.08
C GLU A 78 5.85 6.24 -4.31
N CYS A 79 4.65 6.77 -4.10
CA CYS A 79 3.56 6.14 -3.39
C CYS A 79 2.40 5.89 -4.34
N CYS A 80 1.78 4.71 -4.24
CA CYS A 80 0.55 4.41 -4.98
C CYS A 80 -0.64 5.13 -4.33
N THR A 81 -1.17 6.14 -5.01
CA THR A 81 -2.15 7.07 -4.42
C THR A 81 -3.38 7.26 -5.29
N PRO A 82 -4.54 7.59 -4.69
CA PRO A 82 -5.73 7.96 -5.44
C PRO A 82 -5.50 9.19 -6.31
N THR A 83 -5.95 9.14 -7.57
CA THR A 83 -5.88 10.28 -8.50
C THR A 83 -7.14 11.12 -8.56
N GLY A 84 -8.26 10.57 -8.10
CA GLY A 84 -9.55 11.25 -8.16
C GLY A 84 -10.58 10.59 -7.27
N PHE A 85 -11.61 11.35 -6.94
CA PHE A 85 -12.73 10.92 -6.11
C PHE A 85 -14.04 11.26 -6.82
N ARG A 86 -15.04 10.38 -6.69
CA ARG A 86 -16.41 10.61 -7.11
C ARG A 86 -17.33 10.35 -5.93
N ASP A 87 -18.25 11.26 -5.68
CA ASP A 87 -19.24 11.07 -4.63
C ASP A 87 -20.35 10.11 -5.07
N VAL A 88 -20.61 9.12 -4.22
CA VAL A 88 -21.67 8.12 -4.44
C VAL A 88 -22.77 8.30 -3.39
N PRO A 89 -24.03 8.43 -3.81
CA PRO A 89 -25.14 8.58 -2.88
C PRO A 89 -25.52 7.24 -2.23
N ILE A 90 -25.64 7.26 -0.91
CA ILE A 90 -26.14 6.15 -0.10
C ILE A 90 -27.45 6.60 0.50
N ARG A 91 -28.51 5.85 0.18
CA ARG A 91 -29.85 6.15 0.66
C ARG A 91 -30.17 5.24 1.84
N CYS A 92 -30.55 5.81 2.97
CA CYS A 92 -31.20 5.06 4.02
C CYS A 92 -32.18 5.90 4.84
N GLY A 93 -33.36 5.32 5.11
CA GLY A 93 -34.42 5.96 5.91
C GLY A 93 -34.83 7.34 5.36
N GLY A 94 -34.95 7.48 4.05
CA GLY A 94 -35.30 8.76 3.40
C GLY A 94 -34.18 9.81 3.36
N ARG A 95 -33.00 9.54 3.93
CA ARG A 95 -31.84 10.43 3.90
C ARG A 95 -30.79 9.93 2.92
N VAL A 96 -30.07 10.87 2.29
CA VAL A 96 -28.97 10.60 1.37
C VAL A 96 -27.66 11.03 2.02
N LYS A 97 -26.64 10.17 1.98
CA LYS A 97 -25.26 10.51 2.34
C LYS A 97 -24.36 10.26 1.15
N TYR A 98 -23.57 11.25 0.79
CA TYR A 98 -22.56 11.12 -0.25
C TYR A 98 -21.25 10.62 0.37
N ILE A 99 -20.66 9.59 -0.21
CA ILE A 99 -19.35 9.08 0.21
C ILE A 99 -18.38 9.13 -0.96
N PRO A 100 -17.16 9.64 -0.73
CA PRO A 100 -16.14 9.71 -1.78
C PRO A 100 -15.64 8.29 -2.11
N GLN A 101 -15.69 7.95 -3.40
CA GLN A 101 -15.16 6.72 -3.95
C GLN A 101 -13.97 7.02 -4.87
N ILE A 102 -12.90 6.22 -4.73
CA ILE A 102 -11.70 6.36 -5.57
C ILE A 102 -12.03 5.98 -7.02
N THR A 103 -11.58 6.81 -7.97
CA THR A 103 -11.80 6.61 -9.41
C THR A 103 -10.56 6.13 -10.17
N GLY A 104 -9.38 6.24 -9.56
CA GLY A 104 -8.14 5.79 -10.18
C GLY A 104 -6.96 5.87 -9.21
N CYS A 105 -5.89 5.17 -9.56
CA CYS A 105 -4.66 5.06 -8.77
C CYS A 105 -3.45 5.30 -9.64
N ARG A 106 -2.47 6.09 -9.16
CA ARG A 106 -1.18 6.31 -9.83
C ARG A 106 -0.05 6.49 -8.82
N CYS A 107 1.17 6.23 -9.27
CA CYS A 107 2.38 6.55 -8.55
C CYS A 107 2.61 8.06 -8.55
N ARG A 108 2.83 8.64 -7.37
CA ARG A 108 3.16 10.05 -7.17
C ARG A 108 4.25 10.20 -6.11
N PRO A 109 5.06 11.26 -6.14
CA PRO A 109 6.05 11.51 -5.10
C PRO A 109 5.40 11.52 -3.71
N CYS A 110 5.94 10.74 -2.77
CA CYS A 110 5.37 10.62 -1.43
C CYS A 110 5.40 11.96 -0.66
N SER A 111 6.25 12.91 -1.04
CA SER A 111 6.27 14.27 -0.48
C SER A 111 4.96 15.02 -0.69
N MET A 112 4.18 14.66 -1.72
CA MET A 112 2.87 15.25 -2.01
C MET A 112 1.73 14.65 -1.18
N LEU A 113 2.00 13.65 -0.33
CA LEU A 113 1.03 13.11 0.61
C LEU A 113 0.83 14.08 1.80
N THR A 114 0.27 15.26 1.56
CA THR A 114 -0.30 16.09 2.63
C THR A 114 -1.57 15.42 3.11
N GLY A 115 -1.45 14.50 4.05
CA GLY A 115 -2.58 13.69 4.49
C GLY A 115 -2.18 12.46 5.25
N VAL A 116 -1.37 12.60 6.30
CA VAL A 116 -1.47 11.63 7.39
C VAL A 116 -2.91 11.74 7.89
N PRO A 117 -3.77 10.71 7.79
CA PRO A 117 -5.11 10.81 8.33
C PRO A 117 -4.97 11.18 9.81
N ARG A 118 -5.64 12.24 10.28
CA ARG A 118 -5.56 12.74 11.67
C ARG A 118 -5.57 11.61 12.72
N ARG A 119 -6.18 10.45 12.43
CA ARG A 119 -6.11 9.23 13.27
C ARG A 119 -4.69 8.70 13.54
N LEU A 120 -3.80 8.68 12.56
CA LEU A 120 -2.40 8.25 12.73
C LEU A 120 -1.59 9.27 13.55
N GLU A 121 -1.87 10.56 13.35
CA GLU A 121 -1.33 11.66 14.15
C GLU A 121 -1.74 11.51 15.63
N VAL A 122 -3.03 11.23 15.89
CA VAL A 122 -3.58 11.00 17.23
C VAL A 122 -2.97 9.74 17.87
N ALA A 123 -2.79 8.65 17.10
CA ALA A 123 -2.16 7.43 17.59
C ALA A 123 -0.67 7.65 17.94
N ARG A 124 0.07 8.43 17.13
CA ARG A 124 1.45 8.84 17.44
C ARG A 124 1.52 9.69 18.70
N ARG A 125 0.62 10.67 18.86
CA ARG A 125 0.54 11.50 20.09
C ARG A 125 0.25 10.66 21.33
N ARG A 126 -0.68 9.70 21.27
CA ARG A 126 -0.97 8.79 22.40
C ARG A 126 0.25 7.95 22.78
N ARG A 127 0.99 7.41 21.81
CA ARG A 127 2.23 6.64 22.07
C ARG A 127 3.32 7.51 22.71
N ALA A 128 3.48 8.75 22.24
CA ALA A 128 4.45 9.69 22.80
C ALA A 128 4.13 10.07 24.26
N SER A 129 2.85 10.33 24.56
CA SER A 129 2.38 10.61 25.93
C SER A 129 2.61 9.41 26.86
N ASN A 130 2.23 8.20 26.43
CA ASN A 130 2.37 7.00 27.25
C ASN A 130 3.83 6.66 27.58
N ARG A 131 4.76 6.98 26.65
CA ARG A 131 6.21 6.81 26.86
C ARG A 131 6.76 7.78 27.91
N ARG A 132 6.27 9.03 27.95
CA ARG A 132 6.63 10.00 29.00
C ARG A 132 6.10 9.56 30.37
N SER A 133 4.85 9.10 30.43
CA SER A 133 4.24 8.65 31.69
C SER A 133 4.95 7.45 32.31
N ARG A 134 5.43 6.50 31.50
CA ARG A 134 6.26 5.37 31.97
C ARG A 134 7.63 5.82 32.49
N LYS A 135 8.27 6.78 31.82
CA LYS A 135 9.58 7.31 32.25
C LYS A 135 9.49 8.11 33.56
N ALA A 136 8.34 8.73 33.83
CA ALA A 136 8.06 9.40 35.10
C ALA A 136 7.80 8.43 36.26
N ARG A 137 7.21 7.25 36.01
CA ARG A 137 6.97 6.23 37.05
C ARG A 137 8.18 5.35 37.40
N GLY A 138 9.12 5.17 36.48
CA GLY A 138 10.34 4.38 36.73
C GLY A 138 11.48 5.14 37.39
N ARG A 139 11.18 6.27 38.06
CA ARG A 139 12.16 7.15 38.70
C ARG A 139 11.92 7.33 40.21
N ASN A 140 11.06 6.49 40.80
CA ASN A 140 10.89 6.31 42.24
C ASN A 140 11.53 4.98 42.64
#